data_AF-A0A924A2H2-F1
#
_entry.id   AF-A0A924A2H2-F1
#
_cell.length_a   1.000
_cell.length_b   1.000
_cell.length_c   1.000
_cell.angle_alpha   90.00
_cell.angle_beta   90.00
_cell.angle_gamma   90.00
#
_symmetry.space_group_name_H-M   'P 1'
#
loop_
_entity.id
_entity.type
_entity.pdbx_description
1 polymer ?
#
loop_
_entity_poly.entity_id
_entity_poly.type
_entity_poly.pdbx_seq_one_letter_code
_entity_poly.pdbx_strand_id
1 'polypeptide(L)'
;MGRLPFIIAACIFITAFDLYFFSAIISSFKKWKPATKKVFSITYWLYSALLIIGVFCGIYLNLILTLRAIILVAFFLTVACKFVMLPFLIVDDIRRGWIKLQRYLSKSKVKNQSESKPTEAPISRSSFLVKAGLITAAVPLTSLSWGIVSGAYDYTIRRVNLILPNLPAAFDGITLGQISDIHSGSFYNKIAVKAGVEMLMKEKPDFIFFTGDLVNNLTKEVRDYQEMFSKVKAPLGVFSSLGNHDYGDYYFGAQSSPAKVKNLEDMVTVHKQMGYNLLRNE
;
A
#
# COMPACT_ATOMS: atom_id res chain seq x y z
N MET A 1 22.23 19.94 -2.05
CA MET A 1 22.38 19.35 -0.70
C MET A 1 21.04 19.49 0.00
N GLY A 2 20.40 18.41 0.48
CA GLY A 2 19.10 18.60 1.16
C GLY A 2 18.27 17.39 1.58
N ARG A 3 18.67 16.14 1.29
CA ARG A 3 17.90 14.94 1.71
C ARG A 3 18.70 13.91 2.51
N LEU A 4 20.04 13.93 2.38
CA LEU A 4 20.91 12.96 3.04
C LEU A 4 20.83 12.98 4.58
N PRO A 5 20.83 14.14 5.26
CA PRO A 5 20.71 14.17 6.73
C PRO A 5 19.37 13.60 7.22
N PHE A 6 18.27 13.92 6.52
CA PHE A 6 16.94 13.41 6.83
C PHE A 6 16.87 11.88 6.67
N ILE A 7 17.45 11.36 5.60
CA ILE A 7 17.54 9.92 5.33
C ILE A 7 18.32 9.19 6.42
N ILE A 8 19.48 9.71 6.82
CA ILE A 8 20.29 9.12 7.89
C ILE A 8 19.51 9.12 9.19
N ALA A 9 18.87 10.24 9.55
CA ALA A 9 18.03 10.33 10.73
C ALA A 9 16.87 9.31 10.71
N ALA A 10 16.21 9.14 9.56
CA ALA A 10 15.15 8.15 9.40
C ALA A 10 15.66 6.71 9.58
N CYS A 11 16.82 6.35 9.00
CA CYS A 11 17.45 5.05 9.20
C CYS A 11 17.78 4.77 10.67
N ILE A 12 18.36 5.76 11.36
CA ILE A 12 18.69 5.65 12.77
C ILE A 12 17.42 5.44 13.58
N PHE A 13 16.37 6.22 13.31
CA PHE A 13 15.09 6.09 13.98
C PHE A 13 14.46 4.71 13.77
N ILE A 14 14.37 4.24 12.53
CA ILE A 14 13.80 2.91 12.20
C ILE A 14 14.62 1.80 12.85
N THR A 15 15.95 1.89 12.83
CA THR A 15 16.83 0.89 13.45
C THR A 15 16.67 0.89 14.98
N ALA A 16 16.59 2.06 15.61
CA ALA A 16 16.33 2.18 17.05
C ALA A 16 14.95 1.63 17.43
N PHE A 17 13.94 1.91 16.60
CA PHE A 17 12.62 1.33 16.72
C PHE A 17 12.69 -0.20 16.64
N ASP A 18 13.40 -0.75 15.66
CA ASP A 18 13.55 -2.20 15.51
C ASP A 18 14.30 -2.86 16.67
N LEU A 19 15.30 -2.18 17.24
CA LEU A 19 16.00 -2.61 18.45
C LEU A 19 15.04 -2.71 19.65
N TYR A 20 14.11 -1.75 19.78
CA TYR A 20 13.12 -1.72 20.85
C TYR A 20 12.16 -2.92 20.76
N PHE A 21 11.58 -3.17 19.58
CA PHE A 21 10.70 -4.34 19.36
C PHE A 21 11.44 -5.66 19.53
N PHE A 22 12.64 -5.77 18.96
CA PHE A 22 13.48 -6.96 19.09
C PHE A 22 13.74 -7.30 20.56
N SER A 23 14.12 -6.31 21.36
CA SER A 23 14.39 -6.48 22.79
C SER A 23 13.14 -6.91 23.57
N ALA A 24 11.98 -6.34 23.25
CA ALA A 24 10.70 -6.72 23.85
C ALA A 24 10.31 -8.17 23.53
N ILE A 25 10.50 -8.61 22.28
CA ILE A 25 10.20 -9.97 21.84
C ILE A 25 11.15 -10.97 22.50
N ILE A 26 12.47 -10.79 22.37
CA ILE A 26 13.47 -11.72 22.93
C ILE A 26 13.31 -11.88 24.46
N SER A 27 13.03 -10.78 25.17
CA SER A 27 12.84 -10.82 26.63
C SER A 27 11.55 -11.54 27.07
N SER A 28 10.56 -11.64 26.17
CA SER A 28 9.26 -12.29 26.43
C SER A 28 9.27 -13.79 26.15
N PHE A 29 10.15 -14.26 25.25
CA PHE A 29 10.33 -15.68 24.91
C PHE A 29 11.52 -16.31 25.63
N LYS A 30 11.52 -16.25 26.97
CA LYS A 30 12.62 -16.75 27.82
C LYS A 30 12.93 -18.24 27.63
N LYS A 31 11.88 -19.06 27.40
CA LYS A 31 11.97 -20.52 27.22
C LYS A 31 12.58 -20.95 25.87
N TRP A 32 12.85 -20.03 24.93
CA TRP A 32 13.51 -20.40 23.66
C TRP A 32 14.94 -20.91 23.88
N LYS A 33 15.28 -22.02 23.21
CA LYS A 33 16.64 -22.57 23.18
C LYS A 33 17.62 -21.52 22.59
N PRO A 34 18.91 -21.54 22.97
CA PRO A 34 19.90 -20.61 22.42
C PRO A 34 19.96 -20.62 20.88
N ALA A 35 19.86 -21.79 20.25
CA ALA A 35 19.81 -21.92 18.80
C ALA A 35 18.59 -21.20 18.19
N THR A 36 17.40 -21.37 18.76
CA THR A 36 16.17 -20.69 18.32
C THR A 36 16.30 -19.17 18.44
N LYS A 37 16.85 -18.67 19.56
CA LYS A 37 17.11 -17.24 19.73
C LYS A 37 18.09 -16.72 18.69
N LYS A 38 19.17 -17.47 18.39
CA LYS A 38 20.16 -17.09 17.37
C LYS A 38 19.53 -17.01 15.97
N VAL A 39 18.78 -18.04 15.57
CA VAL A 39 18.09 -18.07 14.27
C VAL A 39 17.08 -16.94 14.14
N PHE A 40 16.25 -16.72 15.18
CA PHE A 40 15.31 -15.60 15.19
C PHE A 40 16.01 -14.24 15.07
N SER A 41 17.09 -14.02 15.82
CA SER A 41 17.85 -12.76 15.75
C SER A 41 18.44 -12.52 14.36
N ILE A 42 19.05 -13.54 13.75
CA ILE A 42 19.61 -13.42 12.40
C ILE A 42 18.51 -13.10 11.39
N THR A 43 17.39 -13.84 11.43
CA THR A 43 16.27 -13.63 10.50
C THR A 43 15.61 -12.27 10.66
N TYR A 44 15.39 -11.82 11.91
CA TYR A 44 14.83 -10.50 12.20
C TYR A 44 15.70 -9.36 11.66
N TRP A 45 17.01 -9.39 11.96
CA TRP A 45 17.93 -8.35 11.51
C TRP A 45 18.17 -8.39 10.01
N LEU A 46 18.25 -9.57 9.41
CA LEU A 46 18.33 -9.71 7.96
C LEU A 46 17.08 -9.14 7.28
N TYR A 47 15.89 -9.47 7.78
CA TYR A 47 14.64 -8.93 7.24
C TYR A 47 14.56 -7.40 7.36
N SER A 48 14.89 -6.84 8.53
CA SER A 48 14.94 -5.39 8.75
C SER A 48 15.93 -4.69 7.80
N ALA A 49 17.15 -5.24 7.68
CA ALA A 49 18.16 -4.71 6.78
C ALA A 49 17.71 -4.76 5.31
N LEU A 50 17.13 -5.89 4.87
CA LEU A 50 16.60 -6.05 3.51
C LEU A 50 15.47 -5.07 3.21
N LEU A 51 14.57 -4.80 4.16
CA LEU A 51 13.50 -3.82 3.98
C LEU A 51 14.07 -2.40 3.82
N ILE A 52 15.02 -2.01 4.68
CA ILE A 52 15.65 -0.68 4.61
C ILE A 52 16.39 -0.52 3.28
N ILE A 53 17.26 -1.47 2.94
CA ILE A 53 17.99 -1.49 1.65
C ILE A 53 17.00 -1.47 0.49
N GLY A 54 15.95 -2.28 0.56
CA GLY A 54 14.90 -2.35 -0.44
C GLY A 54 14.24 -0.99 -0.68
N VAL A 55 13.86 -0.26 0.37
CA VAL A 55 13.26 1.08 0.25
C VAL A 55 14.24 2.03 -0.45
N PHE A 56 15.53 2.00 -0.11
CA PHE A 56 16.54 2.80 -0.81
C PHE A 56 16.69 2.42 -2.28
N CYS A 57 16.77 1.13 -2.58
CA CYS A 57 16.75 0.64 -3.96
C CYS A 57 15.49 1.10 -4.69
N GLY A 58 14.33 1.08 -4.05
CA GLY A 58 13.06 1.54 -4.61
C GLY A 58 13.05 3.03 -4.94
N ILE A 59 13.69 3.87 -4.11
CA ILE A 59 13.76 5.33 -4.30
C ILE A 59 14.80 5.72 -5.35
N TYR A 60 15.99 5.10 -5.30
CA TYR A 60 17.16 5.55 -6.06
C TYR A 60 17.44 4.75 -7.33
N LEU A 61 16.92 3.53 -7.42
CA LEU A 61 17.09 2.68 -8.61
C LEU A 61 15.78 2.61 -9.40
N ASN A 62 15.91 2.45 -10.71
CA ASN A 62 14.79 2.20 -11.62
C ASN A 62 14.38 0.73 -11.57
N LEU A 63 13.80 0.32 -10.45
CA LEU A 63 13.21 -1.01 -10.28
C LEU A 63 11.94 -1.15 -11.11
N ILE A 64 11.65 -2.38 -11.53
CA ILE A 64 10.36 -2.74 -12.13
C ILE A 64 9.25 -2.42 -11.13
N LEU A 65 8.14 -1.85 -11.61
CA LEU A 65 7.04 -1.34 -10.79
C LEU A 65 6.56 -2.35 -9.75
N THR A 66 6.32 -3.60 -10.16
CA THR A 66 5.86 -4.67 -9.26
C THR A 66 6.84 -4.93 -8.12
N LEU A 67 8.15 -4.97 -8.42
CA LEU A 67 9.17 -5.20 -7.39
C LEU A 67 9.25 -4.02 -6.41
N ARG A 68 9.21 -2.79 -6.93
CA ARG A 68 9.16 -1.58 -6.09
C ARG A 68 7.93 -1.60 -5.18
N ALA A 69 6.76 -1.94 -5.72
CA ALA A 69 5.51 -2.03 -4.97
C ALA A 69 5.58 -3.09 -3.86
N ILE A 70 6.08 -4.30 -4.16
CA ILE A 70 6.25 -5.38 -3.16
C ILE A 70 7.13 -4.92 -2.00
N ILE A 71 8.26 -4.27 -2.29
CA ILE A 71 9.18 -3.77 -1.26
C ILE A 71 8.50 -2.71 -0.38
N LEU A 72 7.86 -1.71 -1.00
CA LEU A 72 7.21 -0.63 -0.25
C LEU A 72 6.03 -1.15 0.57
N VAL A 73 5.21 -2.03 0.01
CA VAL A 73 4.11 -2.69 0.73
C VAL A 73 4.67 -3.47 1.92
N ALA A 74 5.69 -4.30 1.74
CA ALA A 74 6.27 -5.08 2.83
C ALA A 74 6.83 -4.18 3.95
N PHE A 75 7.47 -3.07 3.58
CA PHE A 75 7.98 -2.08 4.53
C PHE A 75 6.84 -1.41 5.31
N PHE A 76 5.88 -0.79 4.62
CA PHE A 76 4.79 -0.06 5.27
C PHE A 76 3.87 -0.98 6.08
N LEU A 77 3.63 -2.20 5.60
CA LEU A 77 2.85 -3.20 6.34
C LEU A 77 3.56 -3.61 7.64
N THR A 78 4.87 -3.84 7.60
CA THR A 78 5.67 -4.12 8.79
C THR A 78 5.63 -2.96 9.79
N VAL A 79 5.76 -1.74 9.30
CA VAL A 79 5.68 -0.53 10.11
C VAL A 79 4.29 -0.39 10.75
N ALA A 80 3.21 -0.62 9.99
CA ALA A 80 1.85 -0.61 10.50
C ALA A 80 1.62 -1.65 11.61
N CYS A 81 2.13 -2.88 11.43
CA CYS A 81 2.07 -3.92 12.46
C CYS A 81 2.80 -3.48 13.75
N LYS A 82 3.97 -2.86 13.62
CA LYS A 82 4.73 -2.33 14.77
C LYS A 82 3.99 -1.20 15.46
N PHE A 83 3.37 -0.27 14.72
CA PHE A 83 2.53 0.79 15.31
C PHE A 83 1.35 0.23 16.10
N VAL A 84 0.70 -0.84 15.62
CA VAL A 84 -0.38 -1.50 16.36
C VAL A 84 0.12 -2.19 17.63
N MET A 85 1.32 -2.77 17.61
CA MET A 85 1.94 -3.38 18.80
C MET A 85 2.50 -2.34 19.80
N LEU A 86 2.87 -1.15 19.33
CA LEU A 86 3.54 -0.11 20.13
C LEU A 86 2.80 0.26 21.43
N PRO A 87 1.47 0.47 21.47
CA PRO A 87 0.75 0.76 22.72
C PRO A 87 0.95 -0.30 23.80
N PHE A 88 1.01 -1.58 23.44
CA PHE A 88 1.21 -2.66 24.41
C PHE A 88 2.60 -2.59 25.06
N LEU A 89 3.62 -2.23 24.28
CA LEU A 89 4.98 -2.06 24.77
C LEU A 89 5.11 -0.84 25.67
N ILE A 90 4.50 0.28 25.28
CA ILE A 90 4.46 1.51 26.08
C ILE A 90 3.74 1.26 27.41
N VAL A 91 2.59 0.59 27.40
CA VAL A 91 1.86 0.22 28.63
C VAL A 91 2.72 -0.67 29.53
N ASP A 92 3.42 -1.65 28.97
CA ASP A 92 4.32 -2.48 29.77
C ASP A 92 5.50 -1.67 30.34
N ASP A 93 6.06 -0.73 29.58
CA ASP A 93 7.14 0.15 30.02
C ASP A 93 6.72 1.10 31.13
N ILE A 94 5.56 1.76 30.99
CA ILE A 94 4.99 2.61 32.05
C ILE A 94 4.79 1.77 33.32
N ARG A 95 4.24 0.57 33.18
CA ARG A 95 4.04 -0.36 34.31
C ARG A 95 5.36 -0.77 34.96
N ARG A 96 6.39 -1.10 34.16
CA ARG A 96 7.74 -1.44 34.65
C ARG A 96 8.39 -0.24 35.36
N GLY A 97 8.26 0.95 34.80
CA GLY A 97 8.75 2.22 35.36
C GLY A 97 8.08 2.52 36.70
N TRP A 98 6.75 2.38 36.78
CA TRP A 98 5.98 2.58 38.00
C TRP A 98 6.41 1.61 39.12
N ILE A 99 6.57 0.32 38.82
CA ILE A 99 7.07 -0.67 39.80
C ILE A 99 8.49 -0.32 40.26
N LYS A 100 9.36 0.12 39.35
CA LYS A 100 10.73 0.53 39.69
C LYS A 100 10.74 1.76 40.60
N LEU A 101 9.87 2.73 40.32
CA LEU A 101 9.68 3.92 41.14
C LEU A 101 9.14 3.56 42.53
N GLN A 102 8.09 2.75 42.62
CA GLN A 102 7.55 2.27 43.89
C GLN A 102 8.61 1.54 44.71
N ARG A 103 9.44 0.69 44.08
CA ARG A 103 10.55 0.00 44.77
C ARG A 103 11.65 0.95 45.22
N TYR A 104 11.96 1.98 44.42
CA TYR A 104 12.94 3.00 44.79
C TYR A 104 12.45 3.85 45.98
N LEU A 105 11.17 4.22 45.98
CA LEU A 105 10.54 4.96 47.08
C LEU A 105 10.33 4.10 48.33
N SER A 106 10.03 2.80 48.16
CA SER A 106 9.78 1.84 49.24
C SER A 106 11.06 1.17 49.78
N LYS A 107 12.25 1.49 49.23
CA LYS A 107 13.56 1.04 49.75
C LYS A 107 13.83 1.46 51.21
N SER A 108 12.94 2.21 51.84
CA SER A 108 12.96 2.53 53.27
C SER A 108 12.36 1.42 54.17
N LYS A 109 11.58 0.44 53.68
CA LYS A 109 11.01 -0.62 54.55
C LYS A 109 11.14 -2.06 53.99
N VAL A 110 12.13 -2.74 54.57
CA VAL A 110 12.19 -4.17 54.95
C VAL A 110 12.76 -5.19 53.95
N LYS A 111 13.61 -6.02 54.58
CA LYS A 111 14.48 -7.13 54.21
C LYS A 111 13.72 -8.47 54.26
N ASN A 112 14.19 -9.44 53.47
CA ASN A 112 14.00 -10.90 53.53
C ASN A 112 12.56 -11.45 53.53
N GLN A 113 12.20 -12.11 52.43
CA GLN A 113 11.36 -13.31 52.49
C GLN A 113 11.90 -14.40 51.58
N SER A 114 11.81 -15.62 52.11
CA SER A 114 12.39 -16.89 51.70
C SER A 114 11.90 -17.43 50.35
N GLU A 115 12.82 -18.09 49.65
CA GLU A 115 12.58 -18.81 48.39
C GLU A 115 11.71 -20.06 48.61
N SER A 116 10.48 -20.03 48.11
CA SER A 116 9.74 -21.23 47.74
C SER A 116 10.00 -21.55 46.27
N LYS A 117 10.42 -22.79 45.97
CA LYS A 117 10.60 -23.30 44.59
C LYS A 117 9.35 -23.05 43.74
N PRO A 118 9.45 -22.50 42.52
CA PRO A 118 8.28 -22.23 41.71
C PRO A 118 7.79 -23.51 41.02
N THR A 119 6.58 -23.95 41.37
CA THR A 119 5.63 -24.52 40.39
C THR A 119 5.59 -23.59 39.18
N GLU A 120 5.54 -24.13 37.95
CA GLU A 120 5.63 -23.36 36.70
C GLU A 120 4.84 -22.04 36.80
N ALA A 121 5.58 -20.93 36.99
CA ALA A 121 4.94 -19.67 37.28
C ALA A 121 4.06 -19.25 36.09
N PRO A 122 2.82 -18.77 36.34
CA PRO A 122 1.96 -18.27 35.29
C PRO A 122 2.68 -17.18 34.48
N ILE A 123 2.26 -17.00 33.22
CA ILE A 123 2.84 -16.02 32.31
C ILE A 123 2.99 -14.65 32.98
N SER A 124 4.19 -14.05 32.88
CA SER A 124 4.41 -12.72 33.46
C SER A 124 3.57 -11.67 32.71
N ARG A 125 3.11 -10.63 33.42
CA ARG A 125 2.33 -9.53 32.82
C ARG A 125 3.03 -8.90 31.60
N SER A 126 4.36 -8.75 31.64
CA SER A 126 5.15 -8.31 30.47
C SER A 126 5.06 -9.28 29.30
N SER A 127 5.24 -10.59 29.54
CA SER A 127 5.15 -11.60 28.49
C SER A 127 3.74 -11.68 27.92
N PHE A 128 2.72 -11.48 28.75
CA PHE A 128 1.33 -11.36 28.31
C PHE A 128 1.13 -10.15 27.38
N LEU A 129 1.53 -8.93 27.81
CA LEU A 129 1.36 -7.71 27.02
C LEU A 129 2.09 -7.78 25.67
N VAL A 130 3.33 -8.28 25.66
CA VAL A 130 4.09 -8.45 24.41
C VAL A 130 3.41 -9.46 23.47
N LYS A 131 2.96 -10.60 23.99
CA LYS A 131 2.25 -11.61 23.16
C LYS A 131 0.89 -11.11 22.67
N ALA A 132 0.15 -10.40 23.50
CA ALA A 132 -1.11 -9.76 23.11
C ALA A 132 -0.87 -8.71 22.00
N GLY A 133 0.19 -7.91 22.12
CA GLY A 133 0.62 -6.98 21.08
C GLY A 133 0.99 -7.68 19.78
N LEU A 134 1.72 -8.80 19.84
CA LEU A 134 2.05 -9.61 18.66
C LEU A 134 0.80 -10.19 17.97
N ILE A 135 -0.16 -10.71 18.75
CA ILE A 135 -1.42 -11.22 18.20
C ILE A 135 -2.21 -10.08 17.55
N THR A 136 -2.28 -8.92 18.20
CA THR A 136 -3.01 -7.75 17.67
C THR A 136 -2.33 -7.20 16.42
N ALA A 137 -1.00 -7.24 16.34
CA ALA A 137 -0.25 -6.86 15.15
C ALA A 137 -0.49 -7.78 13.94
N ALA A 138 -1.01 -9.00 14.15
CA ALA A 138 -1.43 -9.86 13.04
C ALA A 138 -2.71 -9.35 12.34
N VAL A 139 -3.50 -8.49 12.99
CA VAL A 139 -4.72 -7.90 12.40
C VAL A 139 -4.39 -7.04 11.18
N PRO A 140 -3.59 -5.96 11.26
CA PRO A 140 -3.23 -5.18 10.07
C PRO A 140 -2.47 -6.02 9.04
N LEU A 141 -1.64 -6.99 9.48
CA LEU A 141 -0.97 -7.90 8.56
C LEU A 141 -1.96 -8.63 7.66
N THR A 142 -3.03 -9.19 8.24
CA THR A 142 -4.03 -9.98 7.50
C THR A 142 -5.02 -9.09 6.74
N SER A 143 -5.59 -8.07 7.38
CA SER A 143 -6.62 -7.22 6.79
C SER A 143 -6.10 -6.33 5.67
N LEU A 144 -4.90 -5.74 5.83
CA LEU A 144 -4.30 -4.90 4.78
C LEU A 144 -3.77 -5.75 3.64
N SER A 145 -3.18 -6.93 3.91
CA SER A 145 -2.79 -7.85 2.83
C SER A 145 -4.00 -8.28 2.00
N TRP A 146 -5.13 -8.58 2.67
CA TRP A 146 -6.38 -8.87 1.97
C TRP A 146 -6.85 -7.68 1.13
N GLY A 147 -6.85 -6.47 1.69
CA GLY A 147 -7.23 -5.26 0.96
C GLY A 147 -6.34 -4.96 -0.25
N ILE A 148 -5.03 -5.24 -0.16
CA ILE A 148 -4.08 -5.07 -1.28
C ILE A 148 -4.37 -6.07 -2.40
N VAL A 149 -4.71 -7.31 -2.06
CA VAL A 149 -4.98 -8.37 -3.05
C VAL A 149 -6.37 -8.22 -3.68
N SER A 150 -7.38 -7.86 -2.89
CA SER A 150 -8.78 -7.83 -3.35
C SER A 150 -9.24 -6.45 -3.84
N GLY A 151 -8.76 -5.37 -3.23
CA GLY A 151 -9.31 -4.02 -3.42
C GLY A 151 -9.12 -3.44 -4.81
N ALA A 152 -8.06 -3.83 -5.53
CA ALA A 152 -7.81 -3.36 -6.90
C ALA A 152 -8.90 -3.78 -7.91
N TYR A 153 -9.77 -4.73 -7.53
CA TYR A 153 -10.80 -5.31 -8.39
C TYR A 153 -12.21 -5.22 -7.80
N ASP A 154 -12.38 -4.53 -6.66
CA ASP A 154 -13.68 -4.32 -6.03
C ASP A 154 -14.43 -3.17 -6.73
N TYR A 155 -14.79 -3.40 -7.99
CA TYR A 155 -15.49 -2.40 -8.81
C TYR A 155 -16.88 -2.12 -8.24
N THR A 156 -17.24 -0.85 -8.14
CA THR A 156 -18.56 -0.42 -7.65
C THR A 156 -19.22 0.54 -8.63
N ILE A 157 -20.51 0.37 -8.87
CA ILE A 157 -21.31 1.33 -9.63
C ILE A 157 -21.84 2.40 -8.69
N ARG A 158 -21.50 3.66 -8.95
CA ARG A 158 -22.05 4.82 -8.25
C ARG A 158 -22.96 5.59 -9.21
N ARG A 159 -24.24 5.71 -8.85
CA ARG A 159 -25.23 6.48 -9.61
C ARG A 159 -25.43 7.82 -8.92
N VAL A 160 -25.20 8.91 -9.65
CA VAL A 160 -25.31 10.27 -9.14
C VAL A 160 -26.18 11.07 -10.09
N ASN A 161 -27.26 11.65 -9.58
CA ASN A 161 -28.11 12.55 -10.36
C ASN A 161 -27.49 13.96 -10.33
N LEU A 162 -27.12 14.47 -11.50
CA LEU A 162 -26.57 15.81 -11.65
C LEU A 162 -27.68 16.77 -12.06
N ILE A 163 -27.96 17.78 -11.22
CA ILE A 163 -28.94 18.83 -11.51
C ILE A 163 -28.18 20.03 -12.06
N LEU A 164 -28.34 20.28 -13.36
CA LEU A 164 -27.67 21.35 -14.08
C LEU A 164 -28.72 22.41 -14.47
N PRO A 165 -28.72 23.62 -13.84
CA PRO A 165 -29.80 24.60 -14.04
C PRO A 165 -30.02 25.06 -15.49
N ASN A 166 -28.98 25.00 -16.32
CA ASN A 166 -29.00 25.47 -17.70
C ASN A 166 -28.86 24.32 -18.71
N LEU A 167 -29.19 23.09 -18.31
CA LEU A 167 -29.14 21.96 -19.24
C LEU A 167 -30.27 22.08 -20.27
N PRO A 168 -29.97 22.04 -21.58
CA PRO A 168 -31.01 22.01 -22.60
C PRO A 168 -31.96 20.81 -22.39
N ALA A 169 -33.26 21.01 -22.55
CA ALA A 169 -34.28 19.99 -22.29
C ALA A 169 -34.07 18.68 -23.08
N ALA A 170 -33.42 18.76 -24.26
CA ALA A 170 -33.08 17.58 -25.06
C ALA A 170 -32.06 16.63 -24.37
N PHE A 171 -31.35 17.10 -23.35
CA PHE A 171 -30.42 16.31 -22.55
C PHE A 171 -31.00 15.91 -21.19
N ASP A 172 -32.25 16.26 -20.88
CA ASP A 172 -32.87 15.81 -19.63
C ASP A 172 -33.04 14.28 -19.63
N GLY A 173 -32.69 13.66 -18.50
CA GLY A 173 -32.68 12.21 -18.36
C GLY A 173 -31.54 11.47 -19.07
N ILE A 174 -30.62 12.18 -19.73
CA ILE A 174 -29.46 11.54 -20.38
C ILE A 174 -28.52 10.94 -19.34
N THR A 175 -27.95 9.78 -19.66
CA THR A 175 -27.08 9.02 -18.76
C THR A 175 -25.65 8.96 -19.28
N LEU A 176 -24.70 9.08 -18.36
CA LEU A 176 -23.27 9.04 -18.66
C LEU A 176 -22.54 8.01 -17.81
N GLY A 177 -21.72 7.20 -18.45
CA GLY A 177 -20.75 6.36 -17.77
C GLY A 177 -19.42 7.13 -17.68
N GLN A 178 -18.87 7.32 -16.49
CA GLN A 178 -17.52 7.86 -16.33
C GLN A 178 -16.59 6.79 -15.78
N ILE A 179 -15.45 6.64 -16.43
CA ILE A 179 -14.30 5.86 -15.96
C ILE A 179 -13.05 6.73 -16.02
N SER A 180 -12.05 6.44 -15.18
CA SER A 180 -10.80 7.20 -15.08
C SER A 180 -9.75 6.32 -14.38
N ASP A 181 -8.48 6.72 -14.44
CA ASP A 181 -7.40 6.21 -13.57
C ASP A 181 -7.29 4.68 -13.60
N ILE A 182 -7.44 4.10 -14.78
CA ILE A 182 -7.42 2.65 -14.99
C ILE A 182 -6.05 2.08 -14.63
N HIS A 183 -4.96 2.78 -14.97
CA HIS A 183 -3.61 2.35 -14.59
C HIS A 183 -3.33 0.89 -14.94
N SER A 184 -3.56 0.53 -16.22
CA SER A 184 -3.67 -0.87 -16.67
C SER A 184 -2.42 -1.71 -16.40
N GLY A 185 -1.25 -1.07 -16.27
CA GLY A 185 0.01 -1.73 -15.90
C GLY A 185 0.02 -2.32 -14.48
N SER A 186 -0.96 -1.98 -13.65
CA SER A 186 -1.13 -2.51 -12.28
C SER A 186 -2.01 -3.75 -12.23
N PHE A 187 -2.72 -4.06 -13.33
CA PHE A 187 -3.61 -5.21 -13.38
C PHE A 187 -2.87 -6.52 -13.63
N TYR A 188 -3.33 -7.56 -12.94
CA TYR A 188 -2.88 -8.94 -13.04
C TYR A 188 -4.05 -9.96 -13.14
N ASN A 189 -5.29 -9.52 -12.95
CA ASN A 189 -6.48 -10.37 -13.00
C ASN A 189 -7.42 -9.96 -14.16
N LYS A 190 -7.21 -10.55 -15.35
CA LYS A 190 -8.03 -10.27 -16.55
C LYS A 190 -9.52 -10.60 -16.35
N ILE A 191 -9.84 -11.63 -15.55
CA ILE A 191 -11.23 -12.03 -15.29
C ILE A 191 -11.96 -10.92 -14.52
N ALA A 192 -11.30 -10.37 -13.50
CA ALA A 192 -11.87 -9.28 -12.73
C ALA A 192 -12.06 -8.01 -13.57
N VAL A 193 -11.05 -7.58 -14.34
CA VAL A 193 -11.17 -6.41 -15.23
C VAL A 193 -12.32 -6.59 -16.22
N LYS A 194 -12.49 -7.80 -16.76
CA LYS A 194 -13.63 -8.12 -17.65
C LYS A 194 -14.96 -7.94 -16.94
N ALA A 195 -15.09 -8.42 -15.70
CA ALA A 195 -16.28 -8.21 -14.90
C ALA A 195 -16.59 -6.72 -14.67
N GLY A 196 -15.57 -5.89 -14.43
CA GLY A 196 -15.72 -4.43 -14.31
C GLY A 196 -16.25 -3.78 -15.58
N VAL A 197 -15.71 -4.16 -16.75
CA VAL A 197 -16.22 -3.69 -18.06
C VAL A 197 -17.68 -4.14 -18.26
N GLU A 198 -18.01 -5.40 -17.94
CA GLU A 198 -19.38 -5.91 -18.03
C GLU A 198 -20.34 -5.17 -17.08
N MET A 199 -19.88 -4.76 -15.89
CA MET A 199 -20.67 -3.95 -14.96
C MET A 199 -21.01 -2.58 -15.56
N LEU A 200 -20.02 -1.88 -16.13
CA LEU A 200 -20.26 -0.60 -16.81
C LEU A 200 -21.24 -0.76 -17.97
N MET A 201 -21.06 -1.78 -18.81
CA MET A 201 -21.91 -2.00 -19.99
C MET A 201 -23.35 -2.37 -19.63
N LYS A 202 -23.59 -2.97 -18.46
CA LYS A 202 -24.94 -3.27 -17.96
C LYS A 202 -25.73 -2.03 -17.57
N GLU A 203 -25.07 -0.92 -17.24
CA GLU A 203 -25.74 0.36 -16.95
C GLU A 203 -26.32 1.01 -18.20
N LYS A 204 -25.91 0.58 -19.40
CA LYS A 204 -26.39 1.10 -20.70
C LYS A 204 -26.37 2.64 -20.79
N PRO A 205 -25.25 3.31 -20.47
CA PRO A 205 -25.16 4.75 -20.59
C PRO A 205 -25.27 5.22 -22.04
N ASP A 206 -25.80 6.43 -22.25
CA ASP A 206 -25.94 7.02 -23.58
C ASP A 206 -24.59 7.42 -24.18
N PHE A 207 -23.68 7.95 -23.35
CA PHE A 207 -22.27 8.19 -23.66
C PHE A 207 -21.35 7.70 -22.54
N ILE A 208 -20.11 7.39 -22.89
CA ILE A 208 -19.07 7.06 -21.91
C ILE A 208 -17.92 8.04 -22.04
N PHE A 209 -17.46 8.55 -20.90
CA PHE A 209 -16.26 9.37 -20.79
C PHE A 209 -15.17 8.60 -20.06
N PHE A 210 -14.00 8.50 -20.69
CA PHE A 210 -12.78 8.03 -20.05
C PHE A 210 -11.83 9.20 -19.79
N THR A 211 -11.74 9.64 -18.54
CA THR A 211 -11.14 10.93 -18.17
C THR A 211 -9.65 10.89 -17.86
N GLY A 212 -8.92 9.93 -18.45
CA GLY A 212 -7.46 9.87 -18.40
C GLY A 212 -6.88 8.75 -17.54
N ASP A 213 -5.55 8.68 -17.56
CA ASP A 213 -4.70 7.75 -16.80
C ASP A 213 -4.99 6.28 -17.14
N LEU A 214 -4.82 5.94 -18.42
CA LEU A 214 -4.95 4.58 -18.93
C LEU A 214 -3.80 3.69 -18.46
N VAL A 215 -2.60 4.26 -18.36
CA VAL A 215 -1.37 3.54 -18.03
C VAL A 215 -0.71 4.11 -16.78
N ASN A 216 0.26 3.39 -16.22
CA ASN A 216 1.08 3.87 -15.12
C ASN A 216 2.21 4.75 -15.64
N ASN A 217 2.89 4.31 -16.71
CA ASN A 217 4.05 5.04 -17.23
C ASN A 217 4.20 4.95 -18.75
N LEU A 218 3.89 3.80 -19.36
CA LEU A 218 4.17 3.54 -20.77
C LEU A 218 2.97 2.93 -21.48
N THR A 219 2.74 3.35 -22.72
CA THR A 219 1.60 2.89 -23.55
C THR A 219 1.56 1.37 -23.71
N LYS A 220 2.72 0.70 -23.72
CA LYS A 220 2.79 -0.77 -23.84
C LYS A 220 2.00 -1.53 -22.75
N GLU A 221 1.73 -0.90 -21.62
CA GLU A 221 0.99 -1.47 -20.49
C GLU A 221 -0.49 -1.76 -20.81
N VAL A 222 -1.04 -1.14 -21.85
CA VAL A 222 -2.43 -1.39 -22.28
C VAL A 222 -2.59 -2.67 -23.10
N ARG A 223 -1.51 -3.19 -23.69
CA ARG A 223 -1.55 -4.25 -24.72
C ARG A 223 -2.35 -5.47 -24.30
N ASP A 224 -2.21 -5.88 -23.04
CA ASP A 224 -2.88 -7.05 -22.47
C ASP A 224 -4.39 -6.89 -22.24
N TYR A 225 -4.88 -5.65 -22.24
CA TYR A 225 -6.25 -5.26 -21.90
C TYR A 225 -6.96 -4.50 -23.03
N GLN A 226 -6.26 -4.11 -24.09
CA GLN A 226 -6.79 -3.29 -25.17
C GLN A 226 -8.04 -3.91 -25.84
N GLU A 227 -8.03 -5.22 -26.10
CA GLU A 227 -9.20 -5.93 -26.65
C GLU A 227 -10.40 -5.95 -25.70
N MET A 228 -10.15 -5.88 -24.39
CA MET A 228 -11.20 -5.82 -23.39
C MET A 228 -11.80 -4.42 -23.30
N PHE A 229 -10.95 -3.39 -23.28
CA PHE A 229 -11.39 -2.01 -23.25
C PHE A 229 -12.09 -1.58 -24.56
N SER A 230 -11.73 -2.14 -25.71
CA SER A 230 -12.46 -1.88 -26.97
C SER A 230 -13.93 -2.38 -26.98
N LYS A 231 -14.33 -3.16 -25.97
CA LYS A 231 -15.72 -3.59 -25.76
C LYS A 231 -16.55 -2.54 -25.03
N VAL A 232 -15.92 -1.52 -24.44
CA VAL A 232 -16.60 -0.35 -23.87
C VAL A 232 -17.19 0.46 -25.02
N LYS A 233 -18.52 0.53 -25.09
CA LYS A 233 -19.25 1.21 -26.17
C LYS A 233 -20.51 1.86 -25.60
N ALA A 234 -20.92 2.96 -26.22
CA ALA A 234 -22.18 3.62 -25.91
C ALA A 234 -22.82 4.13 -27.21
N PRO A 235 -24.16 4.28 -27.26
CA PRO A 235 -24.87 4.71 -28.47
C PRO A 235 -24.37 6.04 -29.05
N LEU A 236 -24.07 7.01 -28.20
CA LEU A 236 -23.56 8.33 -28.59
C LEU A 236 -22.02 8.41 -28.61
N GLY A 237 -21.35 7.28 -28.41
CA GLY A 237 -19.90 7.16 -28.50
C GLY A 237 -19.18 7.14 -27.14
N VAL A 238 -17.89 6.80 -27.22
CA VAL A 238 -16.96 6.86 -26.09
C VAL A 238 -15.99 7.99 -26.35
N PHE A 239 -15.91 8.94 -25.42
CA PHE A 239 -15.00 10.08 -25.49
C PHE A 239 -13.93 9.91 -24.42
N SER A 240 -12.72 10.39 -24.70
CA SER A 240 -11.61 10.25 -23.77
C SER A 240 -10.70 11.47 -23.76
N SER A 241 -10.01 11.69 -22.64
CA SER A 241 -8.90 12.64 -22.53
C SER A 241 -7.65 11.92 -22.03
N LEU A 242 -6.48 12.52 -22.21
CA LEU A 242 -5.24 12.04 -21.59
C LEU A 242 -5.17 12.53 -20.15
N GLY A 243 -4.68 11.69 -19.25
CA GLY A 243 -4.27 12.05 -17.90
C GLY A 243 -2.75 12.30 -17.81
N ASN A 244 -2.26 12.69 -16.63
CA ASN A 244 -0.85 13.01 -16.44
C ASN A 244 0.08 11.79 -16.61
N HIS A 245 -0.40 10.57 -16.41
CA HIS A 245 0.39 9.36 -16.62
C HIS A 245 0.52 8.97 -18.09
N ASP A 246 -0.43 9.37 -18.94
CA ASP A 246 -0.49 8.96 -20.35
C ASP A 246 0.61 9.63 -21.21
N TYR A 247 1.18 10.74 -20.74
CA TYR A 247 2.25 11.47 -21.44
C TYR A 247 3.63 10.79 -21.34
N GLY A 248 3.83 9.86 -20.40
CA GLY A 248 5.10 9.16 -20.19
C GLY A 248 6.17 9.98 -19.44
N ASP A 249 5.80 11.12 -18.86
CA ASP A 249 6.70 12.03 -18.14
C ASP A 249 7.40 11.36 -16.95
N TYR A 250 6.72 10.44 -16.27
CA TYR A 250 7.27 9.71 -15.13
C TYR A 250 8.35 8.69 -15.52
N TYR A 251 8.46 8.34 -16.80
CA TYR A 251 9.49 7.44 -17.32
C TYR A 251 10.59 8.18 -18.08
N PHE A 252 10.22 9.08 -18.99
CA PHE A 252 11.16 9.80 -19.86
C PHE A 252 11.64 11.14 -19.28
N GLY A 253 10.98 11.65 -18.25
CA GLY A 253 11.18 13.00 -17.72
C GLY A 253 10.36 14.06 -18.48
N ALA A 254 10.43 15.30 -17.99
CA ALA A 254 9.69 16.43 -18.56
C ALA A 254 10.17 16.80 -19.97
N GLN A 255 11.45 16.59 -20.28
CA GLN A 255 12.04 16.95 -21.57
C GLN A 255 11.55 16.04 -22.69
N SER A 256 11.36 16.62 -23.88
CA SER A 256 10.96 15.86 -25.06
C SER A 256 12.11 14.98 -25.55
N SER A 257 11.78 13.76 -25.98
CA SER A 257 12.71 12.83 -26.64
C SER A 257 11.97 12.06 -27.73
N PRO A 258 12.66 11.54 -28.78
CA PRO A 258 12.00 10.75 -29.82
C PRO A 258 11.20 9.57 -29.27
N ALA A 259 11.71 8.90 -28.23
CA ALA A 259 11.01 7.80 -27.59
C ALA A 259 9.73 8.23 -26.85
N LYS A 260 9.75 9.40 -26.20
CA LYS A 260 8.58 9.97 -25.52
C LYS A 260 7.50 10.38 -26.51
N VAL A 261 7.88 11.05 -27.60
CA VAL A 261 6.97 11.44 -28.68
C VAL A 261 6.29 10.19 -29.27
N LYS A 262 7.09 9.16 -29.59
CA LYS A 262 6.56 7.89 -30.07
C LYS A 262 5.61 7.23 -29.07
N ASN A 263 5.92 7.24 -27.77
CA ASN A 263 5.03 6.68 -26.74
C ASN A 263 3.67 7.38 -26.74
N LEU A 264 3.64 8.71 -26.86
CA LEU A 264 2.41 9.49 -26.93
C LEU A 264 1.62 9.23 -28.23
N GLU A 265 2.30 9.13 -29.38
CA GLU A 265 1.68 8.74 -30.65
C GLU A 265 1.06 7.33 -30.59
N ASP A 266 1.79 6.39 -29.98
CA ASP A 266 1.28 5.04 -29.71
C ASP A 266 0.01 5.13 -28.81
N MET A 267 -0.03 6.04 -27.82
CA MET A 267 -1.19 6.22 -26.94
C MET A 267 -2.42 6.74 -27.70
N VAL A 268 -2.23 7.76 -28.53
CA VAL A 268 -3.29 8.28 -29.42
C VAL A 268 -3.81 7.15 -30.32
N THR A 269 -2.90 6.35 -30.87
CA THR A 269 -3.25 5.20 -31.71
C THR A 269 -4.06 4.16 -30.95
N VAL A 270 -3.70 3.85 -29.70
CA VAL A 270 -4.43 2.92 -28.85
C VAL A 270 -5.87 3.37 -28.60
N HIS A 271 -6.10 4.64 -28.25
CA HIS A 271 -7.46 5.17 -28.07
C HIS A 271 -8.29 5.02 -29.35
N LYS A 272 -7.72 5.36 -30.51
CA LYS A 272 -8.38 5.18 -31.81
C LYS A 272 -8.70 3.71 -32.09
N GLN A 273 -7.78 2.80 -31.82
CA GLN A 273 -7.96 1.35 -32.02
C GLN A 273 -9.02 0.75 -31.08
N MET A 274 -9.20 1.32 -29.89
CA MET A 274 -10.31 0.95 -29.00
C MET A 274 -11.66 1.54 -29.44
N GLY A 275 -11.67 2.44 -30.42
CA GLY A 275 -12.87 3.13 -30.89
C GLY A 275 -13.25 4.35 -30.05
N TYR A 276 -12.30 4.92 -29.31
CA TYR A 276 -12.55 6.08 -28.45
C TYR A 276 -12.24 7.38 -29.21
N ASN A 277 -13.08 8.38 -29.01
CA ASN A 277 -12.89 9.74 -29.51
C ASN A 277 -11.99 10.50 -28.53
N LEU A 278 -10.69 10.49 -28.80
CA LEU A 278 -9.71 11.23 -27.99
C LEU A 278 -9.84 12.73 -28.23
N LEU A 279 -10.22 13.46 -27.18
CA LEU A 279 -10.29 14.92 -27.14
C LEU A 279 -8.89 15.47 -26.85
N ARG A 280 -8.42 16.34 -27.74
CA ARG A 280 -7.14 17.05 -27.62
C ARG A 280 -7.39 18.54 -27.82
N ASN A 281 -6.51 19.38 -27.27
CA ASN A 281 -6.63 20.85 -27.35
C ASN A 281 -6.19 21.41 -28.73
N GLU A 282 -6.54 20.72 -29.80
CA GLU A 282 -6.19 21.07 -31.19
C GLU A 282 -7.28 21.91 -31.85
#